data_AF-A0A814F8S8-F1
#
_entry.id   AF-A0A814F8S8-F1
#
_cell.length_a   1.000
_cell.length_b   1.000
_cell.length_c   1.000
_cell.angle_alpha   90.00
_cell.angle_beta   90.00
_cell.angle_gamma   90.00
#
_symmetry.space_group_name_H-M   'P 1'
#
loop_
_entity.id
_entity.type
_entity.pdbx_description
1 polymer ?
#
loop_
_entity_poly.entity_id
_entity_poly.type
_entity_poly.pdbx_seq_one_letter_code
_entity_poly.pdbx_strand_id
1 'polypeptide(L)'
;MHKLFFSSFVFFLIVTRIYTRPPTEDVYEALRSVCKGKFQGGMCPYAVAYDIATQLAGNWHNGDGATGLWSDGGPAIWWPSGVGLWALAEFFHSMNGRATDKLYLATRWAAIETAKKQNNYVHTKFTDDQAWWANGALRLEQYVRSIGDSTQELLNAAQAVINDNMAHETQQCGGGVFWYYGKPPPSITDKTTISNVLTIYTMATMYSFTHDPSLLQGGSHGGAIDIYNWLVSTDLLNPQTGYQRDTLDTADGKCQLRGGSLTYEYGVLVQALIALANATGNQEYIAHAMTYIRNGINQFTRNNIVFEGCDDTNTCSGDQIAFRGIFYLGLARLYEYTRDNTIAQVIEASYLAMLSRKVGSRYPLSLINDNNNFTGNDLIVVTIGDLNLASAMIKVYKYKYAPPVVPNIDAAVNGLLPFNITHQGLTGCVCDDFGCPTGHYMQCFVDSGHKDSTGGQHWNEKALKFFVYANSQVSL
;
A
#
# COMPACT_ATOMS: atom_id res chain seq x y z
N MET A 1 38.06 -6.40 7.77
CA MET A 1 37.07 -7.50 7.83
C MET A 1 36.34 -7.61 9.18
N HIS A 2 36.96 -7.37 10.35
CA HIS A 2 36.25 -7.47 11.64
C HIS A 2 35.18 -6.40 11.96
N LYS A 3 35.23 -5.20 11.38
CA LYS A 3 34.22 -4.14 11.65
C LYS A 3 32.86 -4.36 10.97
N LEU A 4 32.81 -5.04 9.81
CA LEU A 4 31.58 -5.36 9.09
C LEU A 4 30.78 -6.50 9.75
N PHE A 5 31.48 -7.45 10.38
CA PHE A 5 30.85 -8.54 11.12
C PHE A 5 30.16 -8.05 12.41
N PHE A 6 30.76 -7.09 13.12
CA PHE A 6 30.21 -6.60 14.39
C PHE A 6 28.92 -5.76 14.20
N SER A 7 28.86 -4.93 13.16
CA SER A 7 27.66 -4.12 12.86
C SER A 7 26.45 -5.00 12.47
N SER A 8 26.68 -6.05 11.67
CA SER A 8 25.63 -6.97 11.23
C SER A 8 25.11 -7.84 12.39
N PHE A 9 26.00 -8.27 13.29
CA PHE A 9 25.65 -9.15 14.42
C PHE A 9 24.91 -8.42 15.56
N VAL A 10 25.28 -7.17 15.84
CA VAL A 10 24.58 -6.32 16.83
C VAL A 10 23.18 -5.92 16.33
N PHE A 11 23.02 -5.62 15.04
CA PHE A 11 21.71 -5.36 14.45
C PHE A 11 20.82 -6.60 14.46
N PHE A 12 21.39 -7.78 14.15
CA PHE A 12 20.68 -9.07 14.20
C PHE A 12 20.15 -9.42 15.61
N LEU A 13 20.94 -9.15 16.65
CA LEU A 13 20.52 -9.34 18.05
C LEU A 13 19.45 -8.32 18.50
N ILE A 14 19.49 -7.10 17.99
CA ILE A 14 18.47 -6.07 18.25
C ILE A 14 17.15 -6.44 17.57
N VAL A 15 17.19 -6.87 16.31
CA VAL A 15 16.01 -7.33 15.56
C VAL A 15 15.39 -8.55 16.25
N THR A 16 16.14 -9.61 16.52
CA THR A 16 15.60 -10.86 17.13
C THR A 16 15.05 -10.68 18.56
N ARG A 17 15.62 -9.78 19.39
CA ARG A 17 15.06 -9.49 20.73
C ARG A 17 13.84 -8.57 20.72
N ILE A 18 13.64 -7.78 19.67
CA ILE A 18 12.52 -6.82 19.58
C ILE A 18 11.22 -7.48 19.11
N TYR A 19 11.31 -8.50 18.25
CA TYR A 19 10.15 -9.21 17.69
C TYR A 19 9.48 -10.22 18.63
N THR A 20 10.07 -10.48 19.80
CA THR A 20 9.51 -11.42 20.79
C THR A 20 8.71 -10.73 21.90
N ARG A 21 8.65 -9.39 21.92
CA ARG A 21 7.76 -8.69 22.85
C ARG A 21 6.46 -8.34 22.12
N PRO A 22 5.30 -8.78 22.64
CA PRO A 22 4.04 -8.27 22.16
C PRO A 22 4.04 -6.73 22.26
N PRO A 23 3.26 -6.03 21.44
CA PRO A 23 3.10 -4.59 21.55
C PRO A 23 2.81 -4.21 23.01
N THR A 24 3.39 -3.10 23.48
CA THR A 24 3.05 -2.63 24.83
C THR A 24 1.55 -2.36 24.88
N GLU A 25 0.92 -2.68 26.00
CA GLU A 25 -0.52 -2.51 26.22
C GLU A 25 -0.95 -1.07 25.86
N ASP A 26 -0.09 -0.09 26.12
CA ASP A 26 -0.23 1.32 25.75
C ASP A 26 -0.47 1.57 24.25
N VAL A 27 0.22 0.86 23.33
CA VAL A 27 0.02 1.04 21.87
C VAL A 27 -1.35 0.51 21.48
N TYR A 28 -1.76 -0.63 22.02
CA TYR A 28 -3.08 -1.20 21.75
C TYR A 28 -4.20 -0.33 22.30
N GLU A 29 -4.05 0.20 23.51
CA GLU A 29 -5.02 1.12 24.09
C GLU A 29 -5.10 2.41 23.29
N ALA A 30 -3.96 2.97 22.86
CA ALA A 30 -3.92 4.15 22.00
C ALA A 30 -4.68 3.91 20.68
N LEU A 31 -4.43 2.80 19.99
CA LEU A 31 -5.12 2.48 18.73
C LEU A 31 -6.61 2.22 18.94
N ARG A 32 -7.01 1.48 19.99
CA ARG A 32 -8.42 1.26 20.33
C ARG A 32 -9.14 2.56 20.67
N SER A 33 -8.46 3.49 21.35
CA SER A 33 -9.02 4.80 21.71
C SER A 33 -9.44 5.62 20.48
N VAL A 34 -8.76 5.47 19.33
CA VAL A 34 -9.11 6.14 18.06
C VAL A 34 -10.54 5.79 17.62
N CYS A 35 -11.00 4.56 17.92
CA CYS A 35 -12.29 4.03 17.54
C CYS A 35 -13.39 4.15 18.61
N LYS A 36 -13.05 4.56 19.83
CA LYS A 36 -13.97 4.56 20.98
C LYS A 36 -15.18 5.44 20.72
N GLY A 37 -16.38 4.86 20.81
CA GLY A 37 -17.66 5.55 20.61
C GLY A 37 -18.04 5.87 19.15
N LYS A 38 -17.21 5.49 18.17
CA LYS A 38 -17.39 5.85 16.74
C LYS A 38 -17.62 4.65 15.82
N PHE A 39 -17.22 3.47 16.25
CA PHE A 39 -17.45 2.22 15.53
C PHE A 39 -18.35 1.33 16.38
N GLN A 40 -19.65 1.31 16.07
CA GLN A 40 -20.61 0.40 16.71
C GLN A 40 -20.63 -0.92 15.94
N GLY A 41 -20.16 -2.01 16.56
CA GLY A 41 -20.33 -3.37 16.02
C GLY A 41 -19.08 -4.19 15.68
N GLY A 42 -17.86 -3.73 15.95
CA GLY A 42 -16.65 -4.54 15.69
C GLY A 42 -15.36 -4.03 16.33
N MET A 43 -14.29 -4.81 16.19
CA MET A 43 -12.93 -4.43 16.65
C MET A 43 -12.42 -3.22 15.86
N CYS A 44 -11.59 -2.38 16.49
CA CYS A 44 -11.03 -1.19 15.85
C CYS A 44 -10.09 -1.58 14.69
N PRO A 45 -10.31 -1.09 13.45
CA PRO A 45 -9.50 -1.48 12.28
C PRO A 45 -8.01 -1.15 12.44
N TYR A 46 -7.67 -0.06 13.12
CA TYR A 46 -6.27 0.25 13.44
C TYR A 46 -5.60 -0.82 14.30
N ALA A 47 -6.28 -1.29 15.35
CA ALA A 47 -5.73 -2.30 16.25
C ALA A 47 -5.62 -3.67 15.56
N VAL A 48 -6.62 -4.03 14.75
CA VAL A 48 -6.63 -5.29 14.00
C VAL A 48 -5.54 -5.30 12.93
N ALA A 49 -5.44 -4.25 12.12
CA ALA A 49 -4.40 -4.18 11.08
C ALA A 49 -2.99 -4.19 11.70
N TYR A 50 -2.81 -3.51 12.85
CA TYR A 50 -1.53 -3.50 13.55
C TYR A 50 -1.15 -4.89 14.06
N ASP A 51 -2.09 -5.63 14.67
CA ASP A 51 -1.85 -7.00 15.13
C ASP A 51 -1.43 -7.90 13.96
N ILE A 52 -2.22 -7.90 12.87
CA ILE A 52 -1.92 -8.67 11.66
C ILE A 52 -0.56 -8.30 11.07
N ALA A 53 -0.24 -7.00 10.96
CA ALA A 53 1.03 -6.52 10.43
C ALA A 53 2.23 -6.96 11.29
N THR A 54 2.09 -6.93 12.62
CA THR A 54 3.15 -7.40 13.52
C THR A 54 3.39 -8.90 13.42
N GLN A 55 2.32 -9.70 13.28
CA GLN A 55 2.42 -11.14 13.05
C GLN A 55 3.10 -11.45 11.71
N LEU A 56 2.66 -10.77 10.63
CA LEU A 56 3.26 -10.90 9.31
C LEU A 56 4.74 -10.55 9.32
N ALA A 57 5.12 -9.41 9.87
CA ALA A 57 6.52 -9.00 9.92
C ALA A 57 7.38 -9.89 10.84
N GLY A 58 6.82 -10.44 11.92
CA GLY A 58 7.53 -11.43 12.74
C GLY A 58 7.91 -12.69 11.95
N ASN A 59 7.06 -13.10 11.01
CA ASN A 59 7.27 -14.26 10.14
C ASN A 59 8.07 -13.95 8.86
N TRP A 60 8.31 -12.67 8.57
CA TRP A 60 8.97 -12.17 7.35
C TRP A 60 10.48 -12.50 7.29
N HIS A 61 11.06 -13.12 8.32
CA HIS A 61 12.51 -13.19 8.53
C HIS A 61 13.08 -14.59 8.84
N ASN A 62 12.56 -15.66 8.24
CA ASN A 62 13.03 -17.00 8.55
C ASN A 62 14.49 -17.26 8.14
N GLY A 63 15.32 -17.61 9.13
CA GLY A 63 16.21 -18.77 9.08
C GLY A 63 17.61 -18.70 8.45
N ASP A 64 17.90 -17.77 7.53
CA ASP A 64 19.14 -17.84 6.72
C ASP A 64 19.79 -16.47 6.40
N GLY A 65 19.38 -15.43 7.14
CA GLY A 65 20.01 -14.11 7.09
C GLY A 65 19.13 -13.01 6.49
N ALA A 66 17.81 -13.10 6.63
CA ALA A 66 16.80 -12.17 6.13
C ALA A 66 16.83 -11.98 4.62
N THR A 67 16.03 -12.79 3.94
CA THR A 67 15.76 -12.72 2.50
C THR A 67 14.45 -11.99 2.20
N GLY A 68 13.74 -11.52 3.22
CA GLY A 68 12.43 -10.90 3.11
C GLY A 68 11.33 -11.82 2.59
N LEU A 69 11.57 -13.13 2.61
CA LEU A 69 10.65 -14.15 2.13
C LEU A 69 9.90 -14.79 3.28
N TRP A 70 8.60 -14.99 3.07
CA TRP A 70 7.79 -15.79 3.97
C TRP A 70 7.88 -17.29 3.69
N SER A 71 7.82 -18.07 4.76
CA SER A 71 7.76 -19.53 4.77
C SER A 71 7.16 -20.00 6.10
N ASP A 72 6.47 -21.13 6.13
CA ASP A 72 6.11 -21.85 7.38
C ASP A 72 7.02 -23.07 7.61
N GLY A 73 8.31 -22.94 7.33
CA GLY A 73 9.30 -24.02 7.44
C GLY A 73 9.45 -24.90 6.19
N GLY A 74 8.63 -24.66 5.16
CA GLY A 74 8.78 -25.21 3.81
C GLY A 74 9.54 -24.28 2.85
N PRO A 75 9.53 -24.56 1.53
CA PRO A 75 10.04 -23.61 0.54
C PRO A 75 9.36 -22.25 0.68
N ALA A 76 10.17 -21.19 0.61
CA ALA A 76 9.68 -19.83 0.66
C ALA A 76 8.74 -19.51 -0.52
N ILE A 77 7.72 -18.69 -0.26
CA ILE A 77 6.76 -18.25 -1.28
C ILE A 77 7.22 -16.94 -1.93
N TRP A 78 7.68 -17.00 -3.19
CA TRP A 78 8.30 -15.86 -3.85
C TRP A 78 7.32 -14.70 -4.15
N TRP A 79 6.40 -14.90 -5.09
CA TRP A 79 5.49 -13.82 -5.53
C TRP A 79 4.51 -13.36 -4.43
N PRO A 80 3.98 -14.24 -3.55
CA PRO A 80 3.13 -13.78 -2.46
C PRO A 80 3.90 -12.92 -1.46
N SER A 81 5.22 -13.11 -1.33
CA SER A 81 6.05 -12.21 -0.52
C SER A 81 6.15 -10.80 -1.12
N GLY A 82 6.15 -10.67 -2.46
CA GLY A 82 6.01 -9.37 -3.11
C GLY A 82 4.66 -8.71 -2.80
N VAL A 83 3.57 -9.48 -2.81
CA VAL A 83 2.23 -8.98 -2.41
C VAL A 83 2.20 -8.55 -0.96
N GLY A 84 2.79 -9.34 -0.06
CA GLY A 84 2.87 -8.99 1.36
C GLY A 84 3.70 -7.73 1.61
N LEU A 85 4.72 -7.46 0.78
CA LEU A 85 5.42 -6.18 0.80
C LEU A 85 4.55 -5.00 0.39
N TRP A 86 3.73 -5.18 -0.63
CA TRP A 86 2.72 -4.19 -0.98
C TRP A 86 1.71 -3.99 0.16
N ALA A 87 1.25 -5.07 0.78
CA ALA A 87 0.31 -5.02 1.90
C ALA A 87 0.86 -4.24 3.11
N LEU A 88 2.11 -4.51 3.53
CA LEU A 88 2.75 -3.74 4.60
C LEU A 88 2.94 -2.27 4.21
N ALA A 89 3.30 -1.97 2.97
CA ALA A 89 3.42 -0.59 2.51
C ALA A 89 2.07 0.14 2.61
N GLU A 90 0.97 -0.48 2.17
CA GLU A 90 -0.38 0.09 2.29
C GLU A 90 -0.84 0.25 3.74
N PHE A 91 -0.49 -0.70 4.60
CA PHE A 91 -0.68 -0.58 6.03
C PHE A 91 0.02 0.66 6.59
N PHE A 92 1.31 0.88 6.26
CA PHE A 92 2.05 2.06 6.72
C PHE A 92 1.41 3.38 6.25
N HIS A 93 1.01 3.45 4.97
CA HIS A 93 0.26 4.60 4.43
C HIS A 93 -1.06 4.83 5.19
N SER A 94 -1.76 3.77 5.56
CA SER A 94 -3.05 3.84 6.26
C SER A 94 -2.90 4.29 7.73
N MET A 95 -1.79 3.95 8.38
CA MET A 95 -1.51 4.29 9.77
C MET A 95 -1.11 5.76 9.97
N ASN A 96 -0.61 6.45 8.94
CA ASN A 96 -0.26 7.88 8.97
C ASN A 96 0.62 8.27 10.19
N GLY A 97 1.71 7.52 10.41
CA GLY A 97 2.69 7.78 11.47
C GLY A 97 2.30 7.33 12.89
N ARG A 98 1.19 6.59 13.07
CA ARG A 98 0.64 6.31 14.41
C ARG A 98 1.30 5.19 15.23
N ALA A 99 2.15 4.31 14.67
CA ALA A 99 2.94 3.34 15.44
C ALA A 99 3.83 2.46 14.53
N THR A 100 4.72 3.03 13.72
CA THR A 100 5.33 2.25 12.62
C THR A 100 6.85 2.18 12.62
N ASP A 101 7.57 2.88 13.50
CA ASP A 101 9.00 3.10 13.27
C ASP A 101 9.84 1.84 13.16
N LYS A 102 9.72 0.94 14.14
CA LYS A 102 10.49 -0.31 14.13
C LYS A 102 10.02 -1.27 13.04
N LEU A 103 8.71 -1.35 12.85
CA LEU A 103 8.10 -2.26 11.89
C LEU A 103 8.46 -1.85 10.46
N TYR A 104 8.35 -0.56 10.12
CA TYR A 104 8.74 -0.06 8.81
C TYR A 104 10.24 -0.22 8.59
N LEU A 105 11.09 0.07 9.59
CA LEU A 105 12.55 -0.02 9.43
C LEU A 105 12.97 -1.45 9.08
N ALA A 106 12.38 -2.43 9.74
CA ALA A 106 12.63 -3.84 9.45
C ALA A 106 12.10 -4.25 8.08
N THR A 107 10.89 -3.85 7.70
CA THR A 107 10.33 -4.11 6.36
C THR A 107 11.20 -3.49 5.27
N ARG A 108 11.62 -2.23 5.45
CA ARG A 108 12.53 -1.52 4.53
C ARG A 108 13.85 -2.25 4.39
N TRP A 109 14.45 -2.63 5.50
CA TRP A 109 15.71 -3.40 5.48
C TRP A 109 15.54 -4.74 4.78
N ALA A 110 14.46 -5.48 5.06
CA ALA A 110 14.19 -6.76 4.41
C ALA A 110 14.04 -6.64 2.90
N ALA A 111 13.27 -5.64 2.44
CA ALA A 111 13.09 -5.38 1.02
C ALA A 111 14.44 -5.09 0.32
N ILE A 112 15.27 -4.24 0.92
CA ILE A 112 16.62 -3.93 0.39
C ILE A 112 17.49 -5.20 0.31
N GLU A 113 17.51 -6.01 1.36
CA GLU A 113 18.33 -7.23 1.39
C GLU A 113 17.82 -8.29 0.41
N THR A 114 16.50 -8.38 0.23
CA THR A 114 15.89 -9.22 -0.81
C THR A 114 16.37 -8.80 -2.19
N ALA A 115 16.25 -7.50 -2.53
CA ALA A 115 16.69 -6.97 -3.81
C ALA A 115 18.17 -7.31 -4.09
N LYS A 116 19.05 -7.12 -3.10
CA LYS A 116 20.49 -7.43 -3.24
C LYS A 116 20.76 -8.92 -3.47
N LYS A 117 20.03 -9.80 -2.78
CA LYS A 117 20.28 -11.25 -2.83
C LYS A 117 19.59 -11.95 -4.00
N GLN A 118 18.49 -11.39 -4.47
CA GLN A 118 17.59 -12.03 -5.43
C GLN A 118 17.56 -11.27 -6.75
N ASN A 119 18.75 -10.85 -7.21
CA ASN A 119 18.97 -10.21 -8.51
C ASN A 119 17.99 -9.06 -8.79
N ASN A 120 17.84 -8.14 -7.85
CA ASN A 120 16.94 -6.99 -7.97
C ASN A 120 15.47 -7.39 -8.25
N TYR A 121 15.03 -8.48 -7.61
CA TYR A 121 13.72 -9.12 -7.80
C TYR A 121 13.51 -9.82 -9.14
N VAL A 122 14.46 -9.74 -10.07
CA VAL A 122 14.48 -10.49 -11.33
C VAL A 122 14.95 -11.92 -11.04
N HIS A 123 14.07 -12.70 -10.41
CA HIS A 123 14.41 -14.02 -9.85
C HIS A 123 13.78 -15.19 -10.63
N THR A 124 12.53 -15.04 -11.07
CA THR A 124 11.78 -16.10 -11.77
C THR A 124 11.60 -15.78 -13.24
N LYS A 125 11.06 -16.73 -14.01
CA LYS A 125 10.77 -16.55 -15.45
C LYS A 125 9.35 -16.03 -15.71
N PHE A 126 8.64 -15.66 -14.65
CA PHE A 126 7.28 -15.16 -14.70
C PHE A 126 7.33 -13.65 -14.48
N THR A 127 6.82 -12.87 -15.43
CA THR A 127 6.95 -11.41 -15.41
C THR A 127 6.07 -10.74 -14.36
N ASP A 128 4.95 -11.38 -14.01
CA ASP A 128 4.08 -10.98 -12.90
C ASP A 128 4.74 -11.21 -11.54
N ASP A 129 5.37 -12.38 -11.31
CA ASP A 129 6.10 -12.70 -10.09
C ASP A 129 7.08 -11.60 -9.67
N GLN A 130 7.84 -11.09 -10.63
CA GLN A 130 8.82 -10.04 -10.39
C GLN A 130 8.14 -8.67 -10.19
N ALA A 131 7.08 -8.40 -10.94
CA ALA A 131 6.35 -7.14 -10.86
C ALA A 131 5.61 -6.96 -9.52
N TRP A 132 5.17 -8.05 -8.87
CA TRP A 132 4.67 -7.99 -7.49
C TRP A 132 5.68 -7.38 -6.52
N TRP A 133 6.96 -7.78 -6.62
CA TRP A 133 8.03 -7.22 -5.81
C TRP A 133 8.33 -5.77 -6.15
N ALA A 134 8.44 -5.43 -7.44
CA ALA A 134 8.68 -4.05 -7.85
C ALA A 134 7.57 -3.12 -7.36
N ASN A 135 6.32 -3.55 -7.44
CA ASN A 135 5.16 -2.75 -7.04
C ASN A 135 5.10 -2.55 -5.52
N GLY A 136 5.38 -3.61 -4.74
CA GLY A 136 5.55 -3.49 -3.30
C GLY A 136 6.69 -2.56 -2.91
N ALA A 137 7.84 -2.67 -3.59
CA ALA A 137 9.02 -1.84 -3.34
C ALA A 137 8.77 -0.35 -3.66
N LEU A 138 8.14 -0.04 -4.80
CA LEU A 138 7.77 1.33 -5.16
C LEU A 138 6.73 1.90 -4.20
N ARG A 139 5.75 1.09 -3.77
CA ARG A 139 4.74 1.55 -2.81
C ARG A 139 5.35 1.83 -1.44
N LEU A 140 6.31 1.01 -1.01
CA LEU A 140 7.10 1.27 0.20
C LEU A 140 7.94 2.54 0.04
N GLU A 141 8.59 2.76 -1.09
CA GLU A 141 9.37 3.97 -1.35
C GLU A 141 8.50 5.24 -1.32
N GLN A 142 7.26 5.19 -1.80
CA GLN A 142 6.30 6.29 -1.62
C GLN A 142 6.05 6.60 -0.13
N TYR A 143 5.97 5.57 0.72
CA TYR A 143 5.83 5.77 2.17
C TYR A 143 7.09 6.39 2.76
N VAL A 144 8.26 5.83 2.44
CA VAL A 144 9.57 6.31 2.91
C VAL A 144 9.77 7.79 2.58
N ARG A 145 9.39 8.23 1.37
CA ARG A 145 9.43 9.64 0.98
C ARG A 145 8.42 10.51 1.70
N SER A 146 7.23 10.00 2.00
CA SER A 146 6.21 10.74 2.76
C SER A 146 6.66 11.12 4.17
N ILE A 147 7.66 10.42 4.71
CA ILE A 147 8.27 10.70 6.02
C ILE A 147 9.66 11.35 5.92
N GLY A 148 10.06 11.83 4.74
CA GLY A 148 11.28 12.61 4.53
C GLY A 148 12.56 11.80 4.29
N ASP A 149 12.47 10.53 3.91
CA ASP A 149 13.60 9.65 3.59
C ASP A 149 13.51 9.14 2.12
N SER A 150 14.46 8.33 1.64
CA SER A 150 14.48 7.76 0.28
C SER A 150 15.34 6.49 0.24
N THR A 151 15.00 5.54 -0.63
CA THR A 151 15.72 4.27 -0.78
C THR A 151 16.07 3.97 -2.23
N GLN A 152 17.30 4.29 -2.63
CA GLN A 152 17.72 4.12 -4.02
C GLN A 152 17.76 2.65 -4.46
N GLU A 153 18.04 1.72 -3.55
CA GLU A 153 18.04 0.29 -3.84
C GLU A 153 16.67 -0.23 -4.27
N LEU A 154 15.58 0.29 -3.68
CA LEU A 154 14.22 -0.09 -4.07
C LEU A 154 13.88 0.43 -5.47
N LEU A 155 14.30 1.65 -5.80
CA LEU A 155 14.15 2.21 -7.15
C LEU A 155 14.98 1.43 -8.17
N ASN A 156 16.25 1.14 -7.87
CA ASN A 156 17.10 0.35 -8.75
C ASN A 156 16.51 -1.04 -9.01
N ALA A 157 15.94 -1.67 -7.98
CA ALA A 157 15.30 -2.96 -8.12
C ALA A 157 14.04 -2.91 -8.99
N ALA A 158 13.17 -1.92 -8.78
CA ALA A 158 12.00 -1.70 -9.63
C ALA A 158 12.39 -1.40 -11.09
N GLN A 159 13.46 -0.62 -11.33
CA GLN A 159 13.96 -0.37 -12.68
C GLN A 159 14.47 -1.64 -13.36
N ALA A 160 15.13 -2.54 -12.61
CA ALA A 160 15.58 -3.81 -13.16
C ALA A 160 14.40 -4.68 -13.61
N VAL A 161 13.32 -4.74 -12.82
CA VAL A 161 12.10 -5.46 -13.20
C VAL A 161 11.41 -4.83 -14.40
N ILE A 162 11.34 -3.49 -14.49
CA ILE A 162 10.84 -2.82 -15.70
C ILE A 162 11.66 -3.26 -16.91
N ASN A 163 12.98 -3.21 -16.82
CA ASN A 163 13.84 -3.60 -17.94
C ASN A 163 13.67 -5.08 -18.33
N ASP A 164 13.51 -5.99 -17.37
CA ASP A 164 13.28 -7.42 -17.63
C ASP A 164 11.92 -7.65 -18.30
N ASN A 165 10.84 -7.11 -17.74
CA ASN A 165 9.50 -7.23 -18.32
C ASN A 165 9.44 -6.64 -19.74
N MET A 166 10.05 -5.48 -19.97
CA MET A 166 10.06 -4.85 -21.28
C MET A 166 10.98 -5.56 -22.29
N ALA A 167 11.98 -6.33 -21.84
CA ALA A 167 12.73 -7.24 -22.72
C ALA A 167 11.85 -8.40 -23.24
N HIS A 168 10.71 -8.63 -22.61
CA HIS A 168 9.71 -9.63 -22.97
C HIS A 168 8.40 -9.02 -23.51
N GLU A 169 8.39 -7.72 -23.78
CA GLU A 169 7.39 -7.07 -24.62
C GLU A 169 7.68 -7.38 -26.09
N THR A 170 6.65 -7.72 -26.86
CA THR A 170 6.80 -7.98 -28.29
C THR A 170 5.61 -7.49 -29.09
N GLN A 171 5.85 -7.13 -30.35
CA GLN A 171 4.80 -6.73 -31.29
C GLN A 171 3.91 -7.89 -31.79
N GLN A 172 4.17 -9.13 -31.35
CA GLN A 172 3.25 -10.24 -31.60
C GLN A 172 1.89 -9.93 -30.97
N CYS A 173 0.82 -10.04 -31.77
CA CYS A 173 -0.52 -9.60 -31.37
C CYS A 173 -0.62 -8.10 -31.03
N GLY A 174 0.18 -7.26 -31.67
CA GLY A 174 0.09 -5.80 -31.57
C GLY A 174 0.75 -5.19 -30.34
N GLY A 175 1.50 -5.98 -29.56
CA GLY A 175 2.19 -5.53 -28.36
C GLY A 175 2.01 -6.48 -27.18
N GLY A 176 2.44 -6.04 -26.00
CA GLY A 176 2.18 -6.68 -24.72
C GLY A 176 3.31 -7.59 -24.24
N VAL A 177 3.43 -7.67 -22.92
CA VAL A 177 4.43 -8.44 -22.18
C VAL A 177 3.99 -9.89 -22.04
N PHE A 178 4.89 -10.82 -22.35
CA PHE A 178 4.67 -12.25 -22.11
C PHE A 178 4.64 -12.56 -20.63
N TRP A 179 3.75 -13.47 -20.23
CA TRP A 179 3.70 -13.95 -18.86
C TRP A 179 4.93 -14.77 -18.49
N TYR A 180 5.39 -15.63 -19.41
CA TYR A 180 6.51 -16.55 -19.20
C TYR A 180 7.49 -16.53 -20.37
N TYR A 181 8.79 -16.57 -20.09
CA TYR A 181 9.85 -16.50 -21.11
C TYR A 181 10.87 -17.66 -21.07
N GLY A 182 10.38 -18.90 -20.93
CA GLY A 182 11.23 -20.11 -20.92
C GLY A 182 11.98 -20.43 -22.22
N LYS A 183 12.72 -21.56 -22.21
CA LYS A 183 13.56 -21.97 -23.35
C LYS A 183 12.72 -22.11 -24.63
N PRO A 184 13.24 -21.69 -25.80
CA PRO A 184 12.54 -21.84 -27.07
C PRO A 184 12.36 -23.31 -27.49
N PRO A 185 11.20 -23.69 -28.08
CA PRO A 185 9.96 -22.91 -28.09
C PRO A 185 9.37 -22.87 -26.66
N PRO A 186 8.90 -21.71 -26.19
CA PRO A 186 8.33 -21.62 -24.85
C PRO A 186 7.07 -22.50 -24.79
N SER A 187 6.91 -23.21 -23.67
CA SER A 187 5.73 -24.06 -23.42
C SER A 187 4.46 -23.27 -23.10
N ILE A 188 4.60 -21.96 -22.85
CA ILE A 188 3.54 -21.02 -22.52
C ILE A 188 3.74 -19.82 -23.45
N THR A 189 2.70 -19.47 -24.20
CA THR A 189 2.69 -18.39 -25.19
C THR A 189 1.70 -17.29 -24.83
N ASP A 190 1.39 -17.18 -23.54
CA ASP A 190 0.34 -16.32 -23.03
C ASP A 190 0.87 -14.91 -22.74
N LYS A 191 0.10 -13.91 -23.16
CA LYS A 191 0.18 -12.54 -22.66
C LYS A 191 -1.01 -12.33 -21.75
N THR A 192 -0.75 -12.30 -20.45
CA THR A 192 -1.80 -12.21 -19.43
C THR A 192 -2.10 -10.75 -19.09
N THR A 193 -3.34 -10.47 -18.72
CA THR A 193 -3.75 -9.18 -18.20
C THR A 193 -2.92 -8.83 -16.98
N ILE A 194 -2.72 -9.77 -16.04
CA ILE A 194 -1.97 -9.52 -14.81
C ILE A 194 -0.53 -9.02 -15.05
N SER A 195 0.25 -9.68 -15.91
CA SER A 195 1.63 -9.27 -16.19
C SER A 195 1.69 -7.84 -16.73
N ASN A 196 0.75 -7.51 -17.60
CA ASN A 196 0.69 -6.20 -18.25
C ASN A 196 0.20 -5.11 -17.29
N VAL A 197 -0.85 -5.35 -16.50
CA VAL A 197 -1.34 -4.34 -15.54
C VAL A 197 -0.37 -4.08 -14.39
N LEU A 198 0.36 -5.11 -13.93
CA LEU A 198 1.42 -4.91 -12.95
C LEU A 198 2.55 -4.05 -13.53
N THR A 199 2.95 -4.31 -14.78
CA THR A 199 3.99 -3.53 -15.48
C THR A 199 3.56 -2.07 -15.68
N ILE A 200 2.29 -1.83 -16.07
CA ILE A 200 1.72 -0.46 -16.14
C ILE A 200 1.85 0.24 -14.79
N TYR A 201 1.45 -0.41 -13.70
CA TYR A 201 1.57 0.18 -12.36
C TYR A 201 3.03 0.48 -12.00
N THR A 202 3.97 -0.45 -12.29
CA THR A 202 5.40 -0.25 -12.01
C THR A 202 5.93 0.99 -12.73
N MET A 203 5.69 1.08 -14.03
CA MET A 203 6.19 2.18 -14.88
C MET A 203 5.54 3.52 -14.52
N ALA A 204 4.22 3.56 -14.37
CA ALA A 204 3.49 4.79 -14.02
C ALA A 204 3.85 5.28 -12.61
N THR A 205 4.09 4.38 -11.66
CA THR A 205 4.55 4.74 -10.32
C THR A 205 6.00 5.21 -10.34
N MET A 206 6.88 4.53 -11.09
CA MET A 206 8.28 4.93 -11.26
C MET A 206 8.42 6.34 -11.85
N TYR A 207 7.54 6.70 -12.80
CA TYR A 207 7.47 8.05 -13.36
C TYR A 207 7.32 9.14 -12.29
N SER A 208 6.60 8.87 -11.20
CA SER A 208 6.44 9.86 -10.11
C SER A 208 7.75 10.17 -9.36
N PHE A 209 8.78 9.35 -9.54
CA PHE A 209 10.11 9.55 -8.95
C PHE A 209 11.14 10.07 -9.94
N THR A 210 11.10 9.59 -11.19
CA THR A 210 12.14 9.87 -12.19
C THR A 210 11.73 10.96 -13.18
N HIS A 211 10.42 11.17 -13.37
CA HIS A 211 9.85 11.99 -14.43
C HIS A 211 10.34 11.63 -15.85
N ASP A 212 10.81 10.39 -16.06
CA ASP A 212 11.26 9.92 -17.36
C ASP A 212 10.06 9.62 -18.27
N PRO A 213 9.80 10.42 -19.33
CA PRO A 213 8.64 10.24 -20.19
C PRO A 213 8.59 8.89 -20.91
N SER A 214 9.73 8.20 -21.08
CA SER A 214 9.78 6.88 -21.71
C SER A 214 9.00 5.83 -20.92
N LEU A 215 8.83 6.02 -19.61
CA LEU A 215 8.01 5.16 -18.75
C LEU A 215 6.52 5.27 -19.07
N LEU A 216 6.06 6.39 -19.63
CA LEU A 216 4.66 6.57 -20.02
C LEU A 216 4.44 6.23 -21.50
N GLN A 217 5.37 6.64 -22.37
CA GLN A 217 5.31 6.44 -23.82
C GLN A 217 6.68 6.03 -24.35
N GLY A 218 6.80 4.77 -24.79
CA GLY A 218 8.08 4.12 -25.12
C GLY A 218 8.35 3.97 -26.62
N GLY A 219 7.46 4.45 -27.49
CA GLY A 219 7.56 4.24 -28.93
C GLY A 219 7.35 2.76 -29.29
N SER A 220 8.25 2.16 -30.09
CA SER A 220 8.09 0.79 -30.61
C SER A 220 8.16 -0.33 -29.57
N HIS A 221 8.62 -0.03 -28.35
CA HIS A 221 8.75 -0.99 -27.25
C HIS A 221 7.77 -0.73 -26.10
N GLY A 222 6.87 0.25 -26.23
CA GLY A 222 5.77 0.53 -25.31
C GLY A 222 6.15 1.17 -23.96
N GLY A 223 5.37 2.17 -23.53
CA GLY A 223 5.31 2.68 -22.16
C GLY A 223 4.03 2.26 -21.44
N ALA A 224 3.82 2.72 -20.20
CA ALA A 224 2.62 2.39 -19.43
C ALA A 224 1.30 2.70 -20.15
N ILE A 225 1.24 3.82 -20.88
CA ILE A 225 0.05 4.21 -21.66
C ILE A 225 -0.11 3.30 -22.88
N ASP A 226 0.99 2.95 -23.54
CA ASP A 226 0.97 2.10 -24.72
C ASP A 226 0.48 0.68 -24.37
N ILE A 227 0.95 0.12 -23.27
CA ILE A 227 0.51 -1.20 -22.76
C ILE A 227 -0.98 -1.14 -22.36
N TYR A 228 -1.43 -0.07 -21.72
CA TYR A 228 -2.86 0.09 -21.40
C TYR A 228 -3.72 0.14 -22.66
N ASN A 229 -3.31 0.92 -23.67
CA ASN A 229 -4.03 1.01 -24.92
C ASN A 229 -4.03 -0.32 -25.69
N TRP A 230 -2.96 -1.10 -25.60
CA TRP A 230 -2.89 -2.45 -26.15
C TRP A 230 -3.87 -3.41 -25.45
N LEU A 231 -3.95 -3.38 -24.13
CA LEU A 231 -4.94 -4.17 -23.38
C LEU A 231 -6.37 -3.83 -23.80
N VAL A 232 -6.65 -2.55 -24.07
CA VAL A 232 -7.97 -2.12 -24.56
C VAL A 232 -8.21 -2.56 -26.02
N SER A 233 -7.22 -2.42 -26.90
CA SER A 233 -7.38 -2.75 -28.32
C SER A 233 -7.51 -4.25 -28.61
N THR A 234 -7.04 -5.09 -27.67
CA THR A 234 -7.15 -6.55 -27.75
C THR A 234 -8.42 -7.10 -27.09
N ASP A 235 -9.30 -6.25 -26.57
CA ASP A 235 -10.48 -6.64 -25.77
C ASP A 235 -10.14 -7.46 -24.50
N LEU A 236 -8.89 -7.43 -24.03
CA LEU A 236 -8.52 -7.91 -22.70
C LEU A 236 -9.15 -7.02 -21.62
N LEU A 237 -9.22 -5.72 -21.88
CA LEU A 237 -9.85 -4.73 -21.02
C LEU A 237 -10.89 -3.92 -21.78
N ASN A 238 -12.10 -3.77 -21.23
CA ASN A 238 -13.13 -2.93 -21.82
C ASN A 238 -13.52 -1.78 -20.88
N PRO A 239 -13.04 -0.54 -21.11
CA PRO A 239 -13.24 0.57 -20.16
C PRO A 239 -14.67 1.10 -20.12
N GLN A 240 -15.50 0.77 -21.12
CA GLN A 240 -16.90 1.17 -21.18
C GLN A 240 -17.81 0.26 -20.35
N THR A 241 -17.54 -1.06 -20.35
CA THR A 241 -18.33 -2.06 -19.62
C THR A 241 -17.70 -2.46 -18.29
N GLY A 242 -16.39 -2.23 -18.14
CA GLY A 242 -15.59 -2.68 -17.02
C GLY A 242 -15.26 -4.16 -17.07
N TYR A 243 -15.56 -4.87 -18.15
CA TYR A 243 -15.25 -6.30 -18.28
C TYR A 243 -13.75 -6.52 -18.55
N GLN A 244 -13.21 -7.62 -18.02
CA GLN A 244 -11.81 -8.04 -18.19
C GLN A 244 -11.72 -9.52 -18.56
N ARG A 245 -10.70 -9.87 -19.34
CA ARG A 245 -10.30 -11.25 -19.61
C ARG A 245 -8.88 -11.48 -19.11
N ASP A 246 -8.60 -12.72 -18.77
CA ASP A 246 -7.33 -13.10 -18.14
C ASP A 246 -6.17 -13.15 -19.15
N THR A 247 -6.39 -13.73 -20.33
CA THR A 247 -5.26 -14.12 -21.19
C THR A 247 -5.51 -13.89 -22.68
N LEU A 248 -4.47 -13.47 -23.39
CA LEU A 248 -4.35 -13.58 -24.84
C LEU A 248 -3.29 -14.64 -25.19
N ASP A 249 -3.74 -15.79 -25.70
CA ASP A 249 -2.83 -16.84 -26.18
C ASP A 249 -2.32 -16.48 -27.58
N THR A 250 -1.00 -16.37 -27.71
CA THR A 250 -0.35 -16.03 -28.98
C THR A 250 0.07 -17.25 -29.81
N ALA A 251 -0.28 -18.47 -29.39
CA ALA A 251 0.08 -19.72 -30.06
C ALA A 251 -0.23 -19.68 -31.56
N ASP A 252 0.73 -20.17 -32.37
CA ASP A 252 0.67 -20.20 -33.83
C ASP A 252 0.31 -18.85 -34.49
N GLY A 253 0.52 -17.72 -33.80
CA GLY A 253 0.18 -16.39 -34.28
C GLY A 253 -1.32 -16.08 -34.30
N LYS A 254 -2.18 -16.89 -33.64
CA LYS A 254 -3.65 -16.77 -33.72
C LYS A 254 -4.29 -15.77 -32.76
N CYS A 255 -3.55 -15.23 -31.79
CA CYS A 255 -3.98 -14.17 -30.86
C CYS A 255 -5.40 -14.38 -30.31
N GLN A 256 -5.59 -15.42 -29.50
CA GLN A 256 -6.90 -15.85 -29.02
C GLN A 256 -7.13 -15.45 -27.56
N LEU A 257 -8.23 -14.76 -27.30
CA LEU A 257 -8.67 -14.47 -25.94
C LEU A 257 -9.11 -15.74 -25.20
N ARG A 258 -8.65 -15.91 -23.97
CA ARG A 258 -8.95 -17.03 -23.08
C ARG A 258 -9.12 -16.57 -21.64
N GLY A 259 -9.73 -17.44 -20.84
CA GLY A 259 -9.97 -17.20 -19.41
C GLY A 259 -11.11 -16.22 -19.12
N GLY A 260 -11.56 -16.24 -17.87
CA GLY A 260 -12.56 -15.33 -17.34
C GLY A 260 -11.92 -14.29 -16.43
N SER A 261 -12.71 -13.32 -15.98
CA SER A 261 -12.29 -12.33 -14.99
C SER A 261 -11.82 -12.99 -13.68
N LEU A 262 -10.75 -12.46 -13.07
CA LEU A 262 -10.28 -12.84 -11.73
C LEU A 262 -10.24 -11.60 -10.81
N THR A 263 -10.54 -11.74 -9.51
CA THR A 263 -10.72 -10.54 -8.64
C THR A 263 -9.47 -9.65 -8.56
N TYR A 264 -8.30 -10.26 -8.45
CA TYR A 264 -7.05 -9.52 -8.29
C TYR A 264 -6.69 -8.62 -9.48
N GLU A 265 -7.09 -8.98 -10.71
CA GLU A 265 -6.83 -8.20 -11.92
C GLU A 265 -7.53 -6.84 -11.83
N TYR A 266 -8.78 -6.82 -11.35
CA TYR A 266 -9.50 -5.58 -11.09
C TYR A 266 -8.81 -4.74 -10.02
N GLY A 267 -8.32 -5.38 -8.96
CA GLY A 267 -7.59 -4.71 -7.88
C GLY A 267 -6.33 -4.00 -8.38
N VAL A 268 -5.50 -4.70 -9.15
CA VAL A 268 -4.27 -4.16 -9.71
C VAL A 268 -4.54 -3.13 -10.81
N LEU A 269 -5.47 -3.40 -11.73
CA LEU A 269 -5.81 -2.48 -12.80
C LEU A 269 -6.26 -1.12 -12.25
N VAL A 270 -7.10 -1.11 -11.22
CA VAL A 270 -7.54 0.14 -10.59
C VAL A 270 -6.35 0.91 -10.03
N GLN A 271 -5.40 0.23 -9.38
CA GLN A 271 -4.19 0.90 -8.90
C GLN A 271 -3.33 1.43 -10.05
N ALA A 272 -3.19 0.67 -11.15
CA ALA A 272 -2.45 1.08 -12.34
C ALA A 272 -3.08 2.33 -13.00
N LEU A 273 -4.40 2.36 -13.11
CA LEU A 273 -5.16 3.50 -13.63
C LEU A 273 -5.03 4.74 -12.73
N ILE A 274 -5.05 4.57 -11.41
CA ILE A 274 -4.77 5.67 -10.47
C ILE A 274 -3.33 6.19 -10.65
N ALA A 275 -2.35 5.30 -10.83
CA ALA A 275 -0.97 5.70 -11.09
C ALA A 275 -0.85 6.49 -12.41
N LEU A 276 -1.53 6.04 -13.48
CA LEU A 276 -1.61 6.77 -14.75
C LEU A 276 -2.30 8.12 -14.61
N ALA A 277 -3.40 8.21 -13.85
CA ALA A 277 -4.08 9.47 -13.57
C ALA A 277 -3.16 10.47 -12.85
N ASN A 278 -2.38 10.01 -11.87
CA ASN A 278 -1.43 10.85 -11.15
C ASN A 278 -0.25 11.28 -12.05
N ALA A 279 0.24 10.37 -12.91
CA ALA A 279 1.37 10.64 -13.79
C ALA A 279 1.02 11.61 -14.93
N THR A 280 -0.20 11.53 -15.46
CA THR A 280 -0.62 12.29 -16.65
C THR A 280 -1.54 13.48 -16.33
N GLY A 281 -2.16 13.49 -15.16
CA GLY A 281 -3.26 14.40 -14.82
C GLY A 281 -4.60 14.04 -15.48
N ASN A 282 -4.68 13.01 -16.34
CA ASN A 282 -5.91 12.64 -17.02
C ASN A 282 -6.87 11.89 -16.08
N GLN A 283 -7.98 12.54 -15.73
CA GLN A 283 -9.01 11.99 -14.85
C GLN A 283 -9.87 10.89 -15.50
N GLU A 284 -9.79 10.72 -16.82
CA GLU A 284 -10.47 9.61 -17.52
C GLU A 284 -10.03 8.25 -16.98
N TYR A 285 -8.76 8.10 -16.57
CA TYR A 285 -8.29 6.87 -15.94
C TYR A 285 -8.99 6.59 -14.59
N ILE A 286 -9.36 7.62 -13.82
CA ILE A 286 -10.17 7.45 -12.60
C ILE A 286 -11.61 7.03 -12.95
N ALA A 287 -12.18 7.58 -14.01
CA ALA A 287 -13.49 7.16 -14.50
C ALA A 287 -13.47 5.69 -14.95
N HIS A 288 -12.46 5.28 -15.70
CA HIS A 288 -12.25 3.88 -16.08
C HIS A 288 -12.09 2.98 -14.85
N ALA A 289 -11.28 3.39 -13.86
CA ALA A 289 -11.11 2.65 -12.62
C ALA A 289 -12.44 2.42 -11.90
N MET A 290 -13.32 3.42 -11.86
CA MET A 290 -14.67 3.28 -11.32
C MET A 290 -15.55 2.31 -12.13
N THR A 291 -15.49 2.35 -13.46
CA THR A 291 -16.24 1.40 -14.30
C THR A 291 -15.79 -0.04 -14.05
N TYR A 292 -14.48 -0.30 -14.07
CA TYR A 292 -13.93 -1.62 -13.76
C TYR A 292 -14.34 -2.07 -12.36
N ILE A 293 -14.19 -1.23 -11.33
CA ILE A 293 -14.47 -1.68 -9.97
C ILE A 293 -15.95 -1.97 -9.73
N ARG A 294 -16.86 -1.22 -10.36
CA ARG A 294 -18.30 -1.51 -10.28
C ARG A 294 -18.62 -2.85 -10.93
N ASN A 295 -18.01 -3.13 -12.08
CA ASN A 295 -18.14 -4.41 -12.74
C ASN A 295 -17.59 -5.55 -11.84
N GLY A 296 -16.38 -5.39 -11.29
CA GLY A 296 -15.78 -6.35 -10.37
C GLY A 296 -16.62 -6.58 -9.09
N ILE A 297 -17.15 -5.52 -8.47
CA ILE A 297 -18.06 -5.65 -7.32
C ILE A 297 -19.31 -6.45 -7.70
N ASN A 298 -19.91 -6.16 -8.84
CA ASN A 298 -21.10 -6.88 -9.30
C ASN A 298 -20.82 -8.37 -9.58
N GLN A 299 -19.64 -8.71 -10.10
CA GLN A 299 -19.25 -10.08 -10.39
C GLN A 299 -18.84 -10.87 -9.14
N PHE A 300 -18.10 -10.23 -8.23
CA PHE A 300 -17.34 -10.91 -7.18
C PHE A 300 -17.80 -10.58 -5.77
N THR A 301 -19.01 -10.05 -5.57
CA THR A 301 -19.57 -9.88 -4.23
C THR A 301 -20.88 -10.63 -4.04
N ARG A 302 -21.06 -11.19 -2.84
CA ARG A 302 -22.33 -11.77 -2.37
C ARG A 302 -22.64 -11.16 -1.02
N ASN A 303 -23.78 -10.49 -0.90
CA ASN A 303 -24.12 -9.71 0.29
C ASN A 303 -23.00 -8.71 0.66
N ASN A 304 -22.41 -8.05 -0.35
CA ASN A 304 -21.27 -7.13 -0.23
C ASN A 304 -19.97 -7.77 0.29
N ILE A 305 -19.88 -9.09 0.40
CA ILE A 305 -18.65 -9.80 0.78
C ILE A 305 -17.97 -10.30 -0.49
N VAL A 306 -16.68 -10.01 -0.66
CA VAL A 306 -15.92 -10.48 -1.82
C VAL A 306 -15.77 -11.99 -1.78
N PHE A 307 -16.03 -12.65 -2.90
CA PHE A 307 -15.87 -14.09 -3.09
C PHE A 307 -15.09 -14.41 -4.37
N GLU A 308 -14.51 -15.59 -4.41
CA GLU A 308 -13.90 -16.20 -5.60
C GLU A 308 -14.73 -17.38 -6.07
N GLY A 309 -14.73 -17.67 -7.38
CA GLY A 309 -15.52 -18.76 -7.94
C GLY A 309 -15.23 -20.13 -7.30
N CYS A 310 -13.99 -20.32 -6.80
CA CYS A 310 -13.55 -21.52 -6.10
C CYS A 310 -14.01 -21.62 -4.63
N ASP A 311 -14.55 -20.55 -4.05
CA ASP A 311 -14.99 -20.54 -2.64
C ASP A 311 -16.16 -21.49 -2.40
N ASP A 312 -17.10 -21.57 -3.34
CA ASP A 312 -18.31 -22.40 -3.21
C ASP A 312 -18.00 -23.89 -3.14
N THR A 313 -16.99 -24.31 -3.89
CA THR A 313 -16.55 -25.70 -3.97
C THR A 313 -15.44 -26.01 -2.98
N ASN A 314 -14.92 -25.00 -2.28
CA ASN A 314 -13.81 -25.13 -1.36
C ASN A 314 -12.54 -25.70 -2.03
N THR A 315 -12.31 -25.33 -3.30
CA THR A 315 -11.22 -25.84 -4.16
C THR A 315 -10.23 -24.76 -4.58
N CYS A 316 -10.16 -23.65 -3.86
CA CYS A 316 -9.23 -22.57 -4.18
C CYS A 316 -7.78 -23.05 -4.09
N SER A 317 -6.99 -22.76 -5.12
CA SER A 317 -5.54 -22.95 -5.06
C SER A 317 -4.88 -21.97 -4.10
N GLY A 318 -3.62 -22.22 -3.75
CA GLY A 318 -2.79 -21.30 -2.95
C GLY A 318 -2.66 -19.90 -3.57
N ASP A 319 -2.81 -19.77 -4.89
CA ASP A 319 -2.83 -18.47 -5.55
C ASP A 319 -4.20 -17.78 -5.42
N GLN A 320 -5.29 -18.54 -5.67
CA GLN A 320 -6.64 -17.99 -5.65
C GLN A 320 -7.08 -17.49 -4.26
N ILE A 321 -6.52 -18.05 -3.18
CA ILE A 321 -6.75 -17.52 -1.83
C ILE A 321 -6.18 -16.11 -1.64
N ALA A 322 -5.15 -15.71 -2.39
CA ALA A 322 -4.55 -14.37 -2.33
C ALA A 322 -5.42 -13.30 -3.00
N PHE A 323 -6.19 -13.69 -4.02
CA PHE A 323 -6.74 -12.75 -5.01
C PHE A 323 -7.71 -11.74 -4.40
N ARG A 324 -8.59 -12.19 -3.49
CA ARG A 324 -9.51 -11.30 -2.75
C ARG A 324 -8.78 -10.23 -1.97
N GLY A 325 -7.68 -10.61 -1.33
CA GLY A 325 -6.81 -9.69 -0.60
C GLY A 325 -6.31 -8.55 -1.48
N ILE A 326 -5.87 -8.89 -2.69
CA ILE A 326 -5.36 -7.93 -3.69
C ILE A 326 -6.50 -7.03 -4.21
N PHE A 327 -7.70 -7.58 -4.39
CA PHE A 327 -8.87 -6.78 -4.79
C PHE A 327 -9.16 -5.63 -3.81
N TYR A 328 -9.02 -5.88 -2.50
CA TYR A 328 -9.18 -4.82 -1.49
C TYR A 328 -8.14 -3.69 -1.61
N LEU A 329 -6.93 -3.93 -2.13
CA LEU A 329 -5.96 -2.87 -2.39
C LEU A 329 -6.49 -1.85 -3.39
N GLY A 330 -7.11 -2.35 -4.48
CA GLY A 330 -7.77 -1.51 -5.48
C GLY A 330 -8.97 -0.75 -4.91
N LEU A 331 -9.85 -1.45 -4.17
CA LEU A 331 -11.00 -0.84 -3.50
C LEU A 331 -10.56 0.29 -2.55
N ALA A 332 -9.57 0.01 -1.70
CA ALA A 332 -9.00 0.94 -0.74
C ALA A 332 -8.48 2.21 -1.41
N ARG A 333 -7.66 2.06 -2.46
CA ARG A 333 -7.07 3.18 -3.19
C ARG A 333 -8.14 3.98 -3.91
N LEU A 334 -9.08 3.35 -4.59
CA LEU A 334 -10.12 4.09 -5.32
C LEU A 334 -11.10 4.81 -4.38
N TYR A 335 -11.40 4.24 -3.22
CA TYR A 335 -12.16 4.91 -2.18
C TYR A 335 -11.46 6.17 -1.65
N GLU A 336 -10.11 6.22 -1.66
CA GLU A 336 -9.36 7.43 -1.30
C GLU A 336 -9.68 8.63 -2.20
N TYR A 337 -9.95 8.37 -3.48
CA TYR A 337 -10.25 9.41 -4.47
C TYR A 337 -11.74 9.73 -4.53
N THR A 338 -12.59 8.71 -4.45
CA THR A 338 -13.99 8.83 -4.87
C THR A 338 -14.98 8.93 -3.72
N ARG A 339 -14.63 8.39 -2.55
CA ARG A 339 -15.56 8.23 -1.41
C ARG A 339 -16.85 7.47 -1.78
N ASP A 340 -16.80 6.61 -2.80
CA ASP A 340 -17.99 5.88 -3.27
C ASP A 340 -18.51 4.94 -2.17
N ASN A 341 -19.79 5.12 -1.81
CA ASN A 341 -20.42 4.37 -0.73
C ASN A 341 -20.51 2.86 -1.02
N THR A 342 -20.60 2.46 -2.28
CA THR A 342 -20.64 1.04 -2.67
C THR A 342 -19.33 0.37 -2.31
N ILE A 343 -18.20 1.03 -2.59
CA ILE A 343 -16.88 0.53 -2.22
C ILE A 343 -16.75 0.43 -0.69
N ALA A 344 -17.21 1.46 0.04
CA ALA A 344 -17.20 1.45 1.50
C ALA A 344 -18.02 0.29 2.08
N GLN A 345 -19.22 0.03 1.55
CA GLN A 345 -20.09 -1.07 1.98
C GLN A 345 -19.44 -2.44 1.77
N VAL A 346 -18.76 -2.64 0.64
CA VAL A 346 -18.04 -3.90 0.36
C VAL A 346 -16.89 -4.12 1.34
N ILE A 347 -16.07 -3.09 1.58
CA ILE A 347 -14.97 -3.16 2.55
C ILE A 347 -15.53 -3.43 3.96
N GLU A 348 -16.58 -2.72 4.38
CA GLU A 348 -17.19 -2.88 5.71
C GLU A 348 -17.78 -4.27 5.92
N ALA A 349 -18.61 -4.73 4.99
CA ALA A 349 -19.24 -6.05 5.08
C ALA A 349 -18.20 -7.17 5.12
N SER A 350 -17.18 -7.07 4.28
CA SER A 350 -16.08 -8.03 4.24
C SER A 350 -15.25 -8.01 5.51
N TYR A 351 -14.98 -6.81 6.06
CA TYR A 351 -14.25 -6.66 7.32
C TYR A 351 -15.02 -7.28 8.50
N LEU A 352 -16.32 -7.02 8.60
CA LEU A 352 -17.15 -7.65 9.63
C LEU A 352 -17.23 -9.17 9.48
N ALA A 353 -17.28 -9.67 8.23
CA ALA A 353 -17.21 -11.10 7.98
C ALA A 353 -15.87 -11.69 8.45
N MET A 354 -14.75 -11.05 8.16
CA MET A 354 -13.42 -11.44 8.64
C MET A 354 -13.36 -11.51 10.17
N LEU A 355 -13.94 -10.53 10.87
CA LEU A 355 -13.99 -10.51 12.34
C LEU A 355 -14.83 -11.64 12.95
N SER A 356 -15.78 -12.19 12.19
CA SER A 356 -16.71 -13.21 12.67
C SER A 356 -16.20 -14.65 12.51
N ARG A 357 -15.11 -14.84 11.76
CA ARG A 357 -14.54 -16.16 11.39
C ARG A 357 -13.24 -16.40 12.17
N LYS A 358 -12.93 -17.65 12.54
CA LYS A 358 -11.79 -18.01 13.39
C LYS A 358 -10.89 -19.05 12.73
N VAL A 359 -9.70 -18.65 12.26
CA VAL A 359 -8.72 -19.59 11.67
C VAL A 359 -7.72 -20.11 12.69
N GLY A 360 -8.07 -21.23 13.33
CA GLY A 360 -7.17 -21.94 14.24
C GLY A 360 -6.74 -21.15 15.50
N SER A 361 -5.75 -21.67 16.23
CA SER A 361 -5.32 -21.09 17.52
C SER A 361 -4.27 -19.97 17.40
N ARG A 362 -3.68 -19.78 16.21
CA ARG A 362 -2.57 -18.85 15.97
C ARG A 362 -3.01 -17.58 15.20
N TYR A 363 -4.14 -17.60 14.47
CA TYR A 363 -4.65 -16.48 13.66
C TYR A 363 -6.18 -16.34 13.76
N PRO A 364 -6.71 -15.61 14.76
CA PRO A 364 -8.11 -15.73 15.14
C PRO A 364 -9.15 -15.11 14.18
N LEU A 365 -8.76 -14.53 13.03
CA LEU A 365 -9.63 -13.77 12.11
C LEU A 365 -9.27 -14.07 10.65
N SER A 366 -10.26 -14.26 9.76
CA SER A 366 -9.98 -14.49 8.32
C SER A 366 -11.11 -14.17 7.35
N LEU A 367 -10.73 -13.64 6.19
CA LEU A 367 -11.55 -13.45 4.99
C LEU A 367 -12.14 -14.73 4.40
N ILE A 368 -11.61 -15.91 4.73
CA ILE A 368 -12.05 -17.18 4.13
C ILE A 368 -12.96 -17.94 5.10
N ASN A 369 -13.99 -18.60 4.56
CA ASN A 369 -14.94 -19.39 5.36
C ASN A 369 -14.28 -20.71 5.85
N ASP A 370 -14.44 -21.01 7.15
CA ASP A 370 -13.70 -21.99 7.96
C ASP A 370 -13.98 -23.49 7.67
N ASN A 371 -14.22 -23.88 6.42
CA ASN A 371 -14.20 -25.30 6.04
C ASN A 371 -12.82 -25.76 5.53
N ASN A 372 -11.91 -24.81 5.28
CA ASN A 372 -10.54 -25.09 4.89
C ASN A 372 -9.60 -25.01 6.09
N ASN A 373 -9.02 -26.14 6.47
CA ASN A 373 -7.87 -26.18 7.37
C ASN A 373 -6.62 -25.65 6.63
N PHE A 374 -6.55 -24.33 6.41
CA PHE A 374 -5.33 -23.73 5.86
C PHE A 374 -4.19 -23.94 6.84
N THR A 375 -3.06 -24.43 6.32
CA THR A 375 -1.85 -24.69 7.08
C THR A 375 -0.66 -24.24 6.23
N GLY A 376 0.50 -24.07 6.85
CA GLY A 376 1.69 -23.77 6.08
C GLY A 376 1.66 -22.38 5.44
N ASN A 377 2.18 -22.33 4.21
CA ASN A 377 2.26 -21.11 3.41
C ASN A 377 0.89 -20.51 3.06
N ASP A 378 -0.18 -21.31 2.95
CA ASP A 378 -1.52 -20.80 2.63
C ASP A 378 -2.02 -19.83 3.71
N LEU A 379 -1.70 -20.12 4.97
CA LEU A 379 -2.08 -19.27 6.11
C LEU A 379 -1.40 -17.90 6.05
N ILE A 380 -0.16 -17.85 5.53
CA ILE A 380 0.55 -16.60 5.32
C ILE A 380 -0.16 -15.77 4.25
N VAL A 381 -0.53 -16.41 3.13
CA VAL A 381 -1.23 -15.75 2.01
C VAL A 381 -2.59 -15.19 2.47
N VAL A 382 -3.33 -15.94 3.27
CA VAL A 382 -4.58 -15.48 3.88
C VAL A 382 -4.34 -14.26 4.77
N THR A 383 -3.32 -14.32 5.63
CA THR A 383 -2.97 -13.22 6.54
C THR A 383 -2.59 -11.94 5.78
N ILE A 384 -1.90 -12.06 4.64
CA ILE A 384 -1.63 -10.92 3.74
C ILE A 384 -2.93 -10.31 3.23
N GLY A 385 -3.90 -11.13 2.82
CA GLY A 385 -5.21 -10.65 2.39
C GLY A 385 -5.99 -9.97 3.50
N ASP A 386 -5.95 -10.50 4.71
CA ASP A 386 -6.59 -9.90 5.88
C ASP A 386 -5.97 -8.54 6.24
N LEU A 387 -4.65 -8.39 6.09
CA LEU A 387 -3.98 -7.10 6.26
C LEU A 387 -4.45 -6.07 5.22
N ASN A 388 -4.60 -6.47 3.96
CA ASN A 388 -5.09 -5.59 2.90
C ASN A 388 -6.51 -5.09 3.21
N LEU A 389 -7.40 -5.98 3.64
CA LEU A 389 -8.75 -5.61 4.05
C LEU A 389 -8.76 -4.71 5.30
N ALA A 390 -7.99 -5.05 6.34
CA ALA A 390 -7.94 -4.26 7.56
C ALA A 390 -7.39 -2.84 7.27
N SER A 391 -6.40 -2.74 6.40
CA SER A 391 -5.86 -1.45 5.92
C SER A 391 -6.89 -0.68 5.08
N ALA A 392 -7.66 -1.36 4.23
CA ALA A 392 -8.78 -0.75 3.51
C ALA A 392 -9.83 -0.19 4.47
N MET A 393 -10.16 -0.92 5.54
CA MET A 393 -11.12 -0.51 6.55
C MET A 393 -10.63 0.70 7.37
N ILE A 394 -9.32 0.83 7.61
CA ILE A 394 -8.75 2.05 8.19
C ILE A 394 -9.09 3.27 7.32
N LYS A 395 -8.96 3.15 6.00
CA LYS A 395 -9.29 4.24 5.07
C LYS A 395 -10.79 4.55 5.11
N VAL A 396 -11.66 3.54 5.06
CA VAL A 396 -13.11 3.75 5.23
C VAL A 396 -13.40 4.49 6.54
N TYR A 397 -12.82 4.04 7.64
CA TYR A 397 -12.98 4.66 8.93
C TYR A 397 -12.52 6.12 8.96
N LYS A 398 -11.33 6.40 8.44
CA LYS A 398 -10.74 7.75 8.37
C LYS A 398 -11.65 8.74 7.63
N TYR A 399 -12.31 8.32 6.56
CA TYR A 399 -13.05 9.25 5.71
C TYR A 399 -14.56 9.26 5.94
N LYS A 400 -15.12 8.19 6.51
CA LYS A 400 -16.56 8.07 6.78
C LYS A 400 -16.93 8.36 8.23
N TYR A 401 -16.08 7.97 9.19
CA TYR A 401 -16.41 8.00 10.63
C TYR A 401 -15.53 8.96 11.45
N ALA A 402 -14.33 9.31 10.97
CA ALA A 402 -13.60 10.40 11.60
C ALA A 402 -14.34 11.72 11.34
N PRO A 403 -14.41 12.63 12.33
CA PRO A 403 -14.94 13.97 12.06
C PRO A 403 -14.17 14.57 10.89
N PRO A 404 -14.83 15.36 10.01
CA PRO A 404 -14.11 16.09 8.98
C PRO A 404 -12.95 16.80 9.66
N VAL A 405 -11.74 16.58 9.15
CA VAL A 405 -10.64 17.49 9.44
C VAL A 405 -11.17 18.83 8.96
N VAL A 406 -11.55 19.70 9.91
CA VAL A 406 -11.85 21.10 9.58
C VAL A 406 -10.64 21.54 8.78
N PRO A 407 -10.80 21.91 7.49
CA PRO A 407 -9.69 22.39 6.70
C PRO A 407 -8.99 23.44 7.54
N ASN A 408 -7.66 23.33 7.60
CA ASN A 408 -6.84 24.20 8.39
C ASN A 408 -7.35 25.64 8.27
N ILE A 409 -7.53 26.30 9.41
CA ILE A 409 -8.02 27.68 9.52
C ILE A 409 -7.20 28.66 8.65
N ASP A 410 -6.05 28.24 8.13
CA ASP A 410 -5.26 28.93 7.10
C ASP A 410 -6.07 29.38 5.86
N ALA A 411 -7.08 28.62 5.42
CA ALA A 411 -7.93 29.03 4.29
C ALA A 411 -8.99 30.09 4.70
N ALA A 412 -9.37 30.13 5.97
CA ALA A 412 -10.33 31.10 6.51
C ALA A 412 -9.65 32.38 7.02
N VAL A 413 -8.36 32.34 7.35
CA VAL A 413 -7.56 33.51 7.76
C VAL A 413 -7.06 34.32 6.56
N ASN A 414 -6.84 33.69 5.40
CA ASN A 414 -6.41 34.41 4.20
C ASN A 414 -7.55 35.12 3.43
N GLY A 415 -8.80 34.92 3.83
CA GLY A 415 -9.98 35.47 3.14
C GLY A 415 -10.72 36.58 3.87
N LEU A 416 -10.38 36.90 5.13
CA LEU A 416 -11.10 37.90 5.93
C LEU A 416 -10.15 38.77 6.75
N LEU A 417 -9.99 40.01 6.26
CA LEU A 417 -9.52 41.25 6.91
C LEU A 417 -8.02 41.60 6.87
N PRO A 418 -7.69 42.86 6.52
CA PRO A 418 -6.34 43.40 6.61
C PRO A 418 -6.10 43.90 8.05
N PHE A 419 -5.42 43.11 8.88
CA PHE A 419 -4.84 43.62 10.12
C PHE A 419 -3.32 43.50 10.05
N ASN A 420 -2.67 44.65 9.89
CA ASN A 420 -1.24 44.82 10.10
C ASN A 420 -0.91 44.47 11.56
N ILE A 421 -0.32 43.29 11.80
CA ILE A 421 0.31 43.00 13.09
C ILE A 421 1.74 43.55 13.00
N THR A 422 1.94 44.77 13.51
CA THR A 422 3.27 45.31 13.79
C THR A 422 3.94 44.53 14.92
N HIS A 423 5.26 44.35 14.81
CA HIS A 423 6.18 43.55 15.63
C HIS A 423 6.29 43.91 17.14
N GLN A 424 5.19 44.24 17.83
CA GLN A 424 5.22 44.70 19.24
C GLN A 424 4.35 43.87 20.23
N GLY A 425 3.94 42.65 19.90
CA GLY A 425 3.00 41.87 20.73
C GLY A 425 3.39 40.43 21.11
N LEU A 426 4.62 39.97 20.85
CA LEU A 426 5.06 38.63 21.26
C LEU A 426 5.93 38.71 22.52
N THR A 427 5.33 38.44 23.67
CA THR A 427 6.02 38.33 24.97
C THR A 427 5.96 36.88 25.45
N GLY A 428 7.04 36.12 25.19
CA GLY A 428 7.34 34.83 25.83
C GLY A 428 6.86 33.58 25.08
N CYS A 429 7.81 32.82 24.54
CA CYS A 429 7.63 31.39 24.29
C CYS A 429 8.41 30.64 25.38
N VAL A 430 7.77 29.67 26.03
CA VAL A 430 8.37 28.90 27.13
C VAL A 430 8.60 27.47 26.64
N CYS A 431 9.78 26.93 26.92
CA CYS A 431 10.08 25.51 26.75
C CYS A 431 9.88 24.83 28.11
N ASP A 432 9.14 23.73 28.17
CA ASP A 432 9.01 22.96 29.42
C ASP A 432 10.37 22.40 29.87
N ASP A 433 10.50 22.15 31.19
CA ASP A 433 11.71 21.98 32.02
C ASP A 433 12.74 20.89 31.62
N PHE A 434 12.66 20.31 30.42
CA PHE A 434 13.69 19.44 29.85
C PHE A 434 14.11 20.01 28.49
N GLY A 435 15.14 20.86 28.51
CA GLY A 435 15.57 21.73 27.39
C GLY A 435 15.61 21.10 26.00
N CYS A 436 15.33 21.92 24.98
CA CYS A 436 15.06 21.50 23.60
C CYS A 436 16.26 20.86 22.86
N PRO A 437 16.13 19.60 22.39
CA PRO A 437 16.76 19.13 21.18
C PRO A 437 15.81 19.33 19.98
N THR A 438 16.36 19.49 18.79
CA THR A 438 15.63 19.68 17.52
C THR A 438 14.49 18.68 17.33
N GLY A 439 13.26 19.17 17.10
CA GLY A 439 12.15 18.34 16.60
C GLY A 439 10.83 18.34 17.39
N HIS A 440 10.60 19.22 18.36
CA HIS A 440 9.32 19.25 19.11
C HIS A 440 8.66 20.64 19.25
N TYR A 441 7.36 20.59 19.56
CA TYR A 441 6.36 21.66 19.55
C TYR A 441 6.72 22.85 20.44
N MET A 442 6.50 24.07 19.93
CA MET A 442 6.65 25.32 20.69
C MET A 442 5.26 25.86 21.02
N GLN A 443 5.02 26.19 22.30
CA GLN A 443 3.81 26.88 22.74
C GLN A 443 4.14 28.36 22.91
N CYS A 444 3.51 29.22 22.12
CA CYS A 444 3.65 30.66 22.24
C CYS A 444 2.29 31.26 22.63
N PHE A 445 2.33 32.23 23.55
CA PHE A 445 1.16 32.93 24.03
C PHE A 445 1.04 34.28 23.32
N VAL A 446 -0.19 34.74 23.08
CA VAL A 446 -0.47 36.06 22.51
C VAL A 446 -1.15 36.89 23.60
N ASP A 447 -0.55 38.02 23.96
CA ASP A 447 -1.18 38.99 24.86
C ASP A 447 -2.36 39.65 24.12
N SER A 448 -3.57 39.45 24.64
CA SER A 448 -4.79 40.01 24.04
C SER A 448 -5.05 41.46 24.45
N GLY A 449 -4.18 42.08 25.27
CA GLY A 449 -4.19 43.52 25.56
C GLY A 449 -5.41 44.04 26.33
N HIS A 450 -6.27 43.18 26.88
CA HIS A 450 -7.43 43.62 27.64
C HIS A 450 -7.08 43.73 29.14
N LYS A 451 -6.95 44.97 29.63
CA LYS A 451 -6.88 45.28 31.06
C LYS A 451 -8.30 45.44 31.59
N ASP A 452 -8.65 44.73 32.66
CA ASP A 452 -9.85 45.03 33.42
C ASP A 452 -9.65 46.28 34.31
N SER A 453 -10.75 46.77 34.89
CA SER A 453 -10.78 47.97 35.73
C SER A 453 -10.01 47.86 37.05
N THR A 454 -9.33 46.74 37.32
CA THR A 454 -8.51 46.52 38.52
C THR A 454 -7.01 46.42 38.22
N GLY A 455 -6.60 46.53 36.95
CA GLY A 455 -5.18 46.61 36.56
C GLY A 455 -4.42 45.29 36.60
N GLY A 456 -5.11 44.15 36.76
CA GLY A 456 -4.53 42.81 36.62
C GLY A 456 -4.39 42.40 35.15
N GLN A 457 -3.23 41.88 34.75
CA GLN A 457 -3.06 41.21 33.46
C GLN A 457 -3.63 39.78 33.56
N HIS A 458 -4.70 39.51 32.80
CA HIS A 458 -5.23 38.15 32.64
C HIS A 458 -4.84 37.59 31.27
N TRP A 459 -4.14 36.47 31.26
CA TRP A 459 -3.85 35.69 30.06
C TRP A 459 -5.10 34.89 29.66
N ASN A 460 -5.58 35.08 28.44
CA ASN A 460 -6.71 34.31 27.90
C ASN A 460 -6.15 33.01 27.28
N GLU A 461 -6.56 31.84 27.78
CA GLU A 461 -6.06 30.51 27.35
C GLU A 461 -6.58 30.10 25.95
N LYS A 462 -6.35 30.92 24.93
CA LYS A 462 -6.43 30.47 23.53
C LYS A 462 -5.03 30.11 23.06
N ALA A 463 -4.62 28.87 23.37
CA ALA A 463 -3.37 28.32 22.88
C ALA A 463 -3.43 28.14 21.35
N LEU A 464 -2.67 28.95 20.60
CA LEU A 464 -2.35 28.67 19.21
C LEU A 464 -1.13 27.74 19.17
N LYS A 465 -1.29 26.55 18.59
CA LYS A 465 -0.16 25.65 18.30
C LYS A 465 0.31 25.92 16.87
N PHE A 466 1.54 26.41 16.71
CA PHE A 466 2.18 26.56 15.41
C PHE A 466 3.22 25.46 15.19
N PHE A 467 3.38 25.05 13.92
CA PHE A 467 4.56 24.35 13.45
C PHE A 467 5.55 25.39 12.91
N VAL A 468 6.75 25.46 13.48
CA VAL A 468 7.86 26.21 12.87
C VAL A 468 8.95 25.21 12.54
N TYR A 469 9.19 24.99 11.25
CA TYR A 469 10.41 24.36 10.77
C TYR A 469 11.52 25.42 10.85
N ALA A 470 12.37 25.34 11.87
CA ALA A 470 13.58 26.15 11.92
C ALA A 470 14.60 25.56 10.93
N ASN A 471 14.67 26.14 9.73
CA ASN A 471 15.78 25.88 8.81
C ASN A 471 17.01 26.59 9.40
N SER A 472 17.99 25.82 9.88
CA SER A 472 19.22 26.34 10.44
C SER A 472 20.11 26.89 9.31
N GLN A 473 19.91 28.14 8.88
CA GLN A 473 20.94 29.02 8.34
C GLN A 473 20.49 30.48 8.41
N VAL A 474 20.68 31.11 9.58
CA VAL A 474 20.94 32.56 9.66
C VAL A 474 21.95 32.76 10.79
N SER A 475 23.15 33.22 10.43
CA SER A 475 24.16 33.71 11.36
C SER A 475 23.69 35.01 12.02
N LEU A 476 24.02 35.19 13.30
CA LEU A 476 23.78 36.38 14.12
C LEU A 476 24.11 37.70 13.43
#